data_AF-A0A1F6CH75-F1
#
_entry.id   AF-A0A1F6CH75-F1
#
_cell.length_a   1.000
_cell.length_b   1.000
_cell.length_c   1.000
_cell.angle_alpha   90.00
_cell.angle_beta   90.00
_cell.angle_gamma   90.00
#
_symmetry.space_group_name_H-M   'P 1'
#
loop_
_entity.id
_entity.type
_entity.pdbx_description
1 polymer ?
#
loop_
_entity_poly.entity_id
_entity_poly.type
_entity_poly.pdbx_seq_one_letter_code
_entity_poly.pdbx_strand_id
1 'polypeptide(L)'
;MDPEIKRQLEEIHALSKDNHRMLRAIRRYQWASFFARIIIWTIVLLLPLYLYQQYLYPIVSKFSAASTTTTSNLFGLPTSVDIQKLINSYKAGQQ
;
A
#
# COMPACT_ATOMS: atom_id res chain seq x y z
N MET A 1 -41.44 -13.54 46.12
CA MET A 1 -40.82 -13.30 44.80
C MET A 1 -41.66 -14.03 43.78
N ASP A 2 -42.35 -13.28 42.93
CA ASP A 2 -43.26 -13.81 41.93
C ASP A 2 -42.52 -14.78 40.98
N PRO A 3 -42.99 -16.03 40.77
CA PRO A 3 -42.31 -17.00 39.92
C PRO A 3 -42.08 -16.48 38.49
N GLU A 4 -42.94 -15.61 38.00
CA GLU A 4 -42.82 -15.00 36.67
C GLU A 4 -41.59 -14.08 36.56
N ILE A 5 -41.31 -13.29 37.60
CA ILE A 5 -40.15 -12.38 37.64
C ILE A 5 -38.84 -13.18 37.64
N LYS A 6 -38.80 -14.33 38.32
CA LYS A 6 -37.63 -15.21 38.31
C LYS A 6 -37.37 -15.78 36.92
N ARG A 7 -38.43 -16.23 36.24
CA ARG A 7 -38.35 -16.76 34.87
C ARG A 7 -37.80 -15.73 33.89
N GLN A 8 -38.32 -14.50 33.96
CA GLN A 8 -37.87 -13.39 33.11
C GLN A 8 -36.42 -13.00 33.38
N LEU A 9 -35.98 -12.97 34.65
CA LEU A 9 -34.57 -12.71 34.98
C LEU A 9 -33.65 -13.78 34.41
N GLU A 10 -34.05 -15.04 34.49
CA GLU A 10 -33.24 -16.16 33.98
C GLU A 10 -33.14 -16.14 32.45
N GLU A 11 -34.23 -15.77 31.77
CA GLU A 11 -34.27 -15.60 30.33
C GLU A 11 -33.39 -14.42 29.87
N ILE A 12 -33.44 -13.28 30.56
CA ILE A 12 -32.56 -12.12 30.30
C ILE A 12 -31.09 -12.50 30.53
N HIS A 13 -30.80 -13.25 31.59
CA HIS A 13 -29.45 -13.69 31.89
C HIS A 13 -28.91 -14.67 30.82
N ALA A 14 -29.75 -15.60 30.35
CA ALA A 14 -29.40 -16.51 29.26
C ALA A 14 -29.12 -15.75 27.95
N LEU A 15 -29.98 -14.79 27.59
CA LEU A 15 -29.80 -13.91 26.43
C LEU A 15 -28.49 -13.11 26.50
N SER A 16 -28.18 -12.52 27.66
CA SER A 16 -26.94 -11.77 27.87
C SER A 16 -25.71 -12.66 27.72
N LYS A 17 -25.75 -13.87 28.28
CA LYS A 17 -24.66 -14.85 28.19
C LYS A 17 -24.38 -15.26 26.74
N ASP A 18 -25.41 -15.52 25.96
CA ASP A 18 -25.26 -15.89 24.55
C ASP A 18 -24.75 -14.72 23.71
N ASN A 19 -25.23 -13.50 23.98
CA ASN A 19 -24.76 -12.31 23.30
C ASN A 19 -23.26 -12.07 23.55
N HIS A 20 -22.78 -12.25 24.78
CA HIS A 20 -21.36 -12.15 25.12
C HIS A 20 -20.49 -13.18 24.39
N ARG A 21 -21.00 -14.42 24.23
CA ARG A 21 -20.30 -15.47 23.46
C ARG A 21 -20.22 -15.08 21.98
N MET A 22 -21.29 -14.52 21.43
CA MET A 22 -21.34 -14.09 20.03
C MET A 22 -20.39 -12.92 19.75
N LEU A 23 -20.38 -11.90 20.61
CA LEU A 23 -19.45 -10.76 20.50
C LEU A 23 -17.99 -11.19 20.60
N ARG A 24 -17.68 -12.13 21.51
CA ARG A 24 -16.34 -12.72 21.61
C ARG A 24 -15.95 -13.46 20.33
N ALA A 25 -16.88 -14.17 19.71
CA ALA A 25 -16.65 -14.86 18.45
C ALA A 25 -16.44 -13.86 17.28
N ILE A 26 -17.17 -12.75 17.24
CA ILE A 26 -17.01 -11.73 16.18
C ILE A 26 -15.63 -11.06 16.27
N ARG A 27 -15.13 -10.81 17.49
CA ARG A 27 -13.84 -10.13 17.70
C ARG A 27 -12.68 -10.85 17.01
N ARG A 28 -12.60 -12.18 17.08
CA ARG A 28 -11.54 -12.95 16.40
C ARG A 28 -11.64 -12.86 14.87
N TYR A 29 -12.84 -12.82 14.30
CA TYR A 29 -13.02 -12.72 12.85
C TYR A 29 -12.70 -11.33 12.32
N GLN A 30 -12.97 -10.27 13.09
CA GLN A 30 -12.57 -8.92 12.72
C GLN A 30 -11.05 -8.78 12.62
N TRP A 31 -10.29 -9.32 13.58
CA TRP A 31 -8.83 -9.33 13.51
C TRP A 31 -8.32 -10.11 12.31
N ALA A 32 -8.88 -11.30 12.03
CA ALA A 32 -8.52 -12.08 10.85
C ALA A 32 -8.78 -11.32 9.54
N SER A 33 -9.93 -10.65 9.42
CA SER A 33 -10.29 -9.84 8.25
C SER A 33 -9.35 -8.64 8.07
N PHE A 34 -8.99 -7.97 9.18
CA PHE A 34 -8.05 -6.85 9.16
C PHE A 34 -6.66 -7.29 8.67
N PHE A 35 -6.12 -8.37 9.21
CA PHE A 35 -4.82 -8.90 8.76
C PHE A 35 -4.87 -9.38 7.31
N ALA A 36 -5.92 -10.08 6.89
CA ALA A 36 -6.07 -10.52 5.52
C ALA A 36 -6.07 -9.33 4.55
N ARG A 37 -6.78 -8.24 4.89
CA ARG A 37 -6.79 -7.03 4.07
C ARG A 37 -5.42 -6.37 3.99
N ILE A 38 -4.69 -6.28 5.10
CA ILE A 38 -3.32 -5.76 5.11
C ILE A 38 -2.43 -6.60 4.20
N ILE A 39 -2.43 -7.93 4.36
CA ILE A 39 -1.60 -8.84 3.57
C ILE A 39 -1.91 -8.69 2.08
N ILE A 40 -3.18 -8.66 1.69
CA ILE A 40 -3.58 -8.47 0.28
C ILE A 40 -3.04 -7.14 -0.25
N TRP A 41 -3.22 -6.05 0.49
CA TRP A 41 -2.69 -4.74 0.07
C TRP A 41 -1.16 -4.71 0.01
N THR A 42 -0.48 -5.36 0.95
CA THR A 42 0.97 -5.52 0.93
C THR A 42 1.41 -6.27 -0.32
N ILE A 43 0.76 -7.38 -0.68
CA ILE A 43 1.08 -8.15 -1.89
C ILE A 43 0.80 -7.30 -3.13
N VAL A 44 -0.35 -6.63 -3.21
CA VAL A 44 -0.70 -5.78 -4.36
C VAL A 44 0.33 -4.66 -4.58
N LEU A 45 0.98 -4.17 -3.53
CA LEU A 45 1.98 -3.11 -3.63
C LEU A 45 3.41 -3.65 -3.84
N LEU A 46 3.81 -4.69 -3.10
CA LEU A 46 5.15 -5.28 -3.20
C LEU A 46 5.33 -6.11 -4.47
N LEU A 47 4.31 -6.83 -4.92
CA LEU A 47 4.43 -7.78 -6.02
C LEU A 47 4.79 -7.06 -7.34
N PRO A 48 4.09 -5.98 -7.77
CA PRO A 48 4.49 -5.23 -8.95
C PRO A 48 5.86 -4.58 -8.80
N LEU A 49 6.19 -4.08 -7.60
CA LEU A 49 7.49 -3.45 -7.33
C LEU A 49 8.64 -4.46 -7.44
N TYR A 50 8.46 -5.66 -6.89
CA TYR A 50 9.40 -6.77 -6.98
C TYR A 50 9.58 -7.23 -8.43
N LEU A 51 8.49 -7.43 -9.16
CA LEU A 51 8.54 -7.79 -10.59
C LEU A 51 9.23 -6.69 -11.41
N TYR A 52 8.99 -5.41 -11.10
CA TYR A 52 9.68 -4.29 -11.75
C TYR A 52 11.20 -4.35 -11.52
N GLN A 53 11.63 -4.52 -10.26
CA GLN A 53 13.06 -4.59 -9.94
C GLN A 53 13.74 -5.80 -10.59
N GLN A 54 13.07 -6.95 -10.65
CA GLN A 54 13.67 -8.16 -11.20
C GLN A 54 13.76 -8.14 -12.73
N TYR A 55 12.71 -7.69 -13.41
CA TYR A 55 12.59 -7.84 -14.87
C TYR A 55 12.77 -6.53 -15.64
N LEU A 56 12.29 -5.41 -15.10
CA LEU A 56 12.35 -4.12 -15.78
C LEU A 56 13.64 -3.37 -15.48
N TYR A 57 14.24 -3.53 -14.30
CA TYR A 57 15.51 -2.88 -13.96
C TYR A 57 16.66 -3.14 -14.95
N PRO A 58 16.97 -4.38 -15.40
CA PRO A 58 18.06 -4.60 -16.35
C PRO A 58 17.77 -4.01 -17.74
N ILE A 59 16.49 -3.90 -18.12
CA ILE A 59 16.08 -3.29 -19.38
C ILE A 59 16.20 -1.77 -19.26
N VAL A 60 15.62 -1.19 -18.21
CA VAL A 60 15.69 0.25 -17.92
C VAL A 60 17.14 0.68 -17.75
N SER A 61 18.01 -0.06 -17.08
CA SER A 61 19.43 0.32 -16.92
C SER A 61 20.19 0.35 -18.26
N LYS A 62 19.87 -0.54 -19.21
CA LYS A 62 20.43 -0.52 -20.57
C LYS A 62 20.00 0.73 -21.35
N PHE A 63 18.76 1.17 -21.18
CA PHE A 63 18.26 2.41 -21.80
C PHE A 63 18.70 3.67 -21.04
N SER A 64 18.81 3.61 -19.70
CA SER A 64 19.29 4.72 -18.86
C SER A 64 20.79 4.96 -18.99
N ALA A 65 21.59 3.96 -19.37
CA ALA A 65 22.99 4.17 -19.75
C ALA A 65 23.15 5.03 -21.02
N ALA A 66 22.13 5.04 -21.91
CA ALA A 66 22.05 6.02 -23.00
C ALA A 66 21.51 7.40 -22.54
N SER A 67 20.92 7.46 -21.33
CA SER A 67 20.38 8.68 -20.70
C SER A 67 21.35 9.36 -19.72
N THR A 68 22.62 8.93 -19.67
CA THR A 68 23.65 9.49 -18.77
C THR A 68 23.95 10.99 -19.00
N THR A 69 23.29 11.64 -19.96
CA THR A 69 23.35 13.09 -20.18
C THR A 69 22.19 13.87 -19.53
N THR A 70 21.37 13.27 -18.66
CA THR A 70 20.34 14.04 -17.95
C THR A 70 20.29 13.62 -16.49
N THR A 71 21.07 14.34 -15.67
CA THR A 71 20.94 14.37 -14.22
C THR A 71 19.65 15.08 -13.83
N SER A 72 18.50 14.48 -14.11
CA SER A 72 17.22 14.95 -13.61
C SER A 72 17.00 14.40 -12.20
N ASN A 73 16.95 15.30 -11.22
CA ASN A 73 16.58 15.02 -9.83
C ASN A 73 15.31 14.15 -9.74
N LEU A 74 15.11 13.53 -8.57
CA LEU A 74 14.05 12.59 -8.10
C LEU A 74 12.65 12.61 -8.78
N PHE A 75 12.28 13.67 -9.50
CA PHE A 75 11.04 13.85 -10.26
C PHE A 75 11.20 13.92 -11.79
N GLY A 76 12.36 13.57 -12.36
CA GLY A 76 12.55 13.56 -13.82
C GLY A 76 12.49 14.94 -14.48
N LEU A 77 12.48 16.02 -13.69
CA LEU A 77 12.48 17.39 -14.17
C LEU A 77 13.93 17.80 -14.52
N PRO A 78 14.18 18.34 -15.73
CA PRO A 78 15.50 18.81 -16.12
C PRO A 78 15.92 19.98 -15.24
N THR A 79 17.15 19.94 -14.72
CA THR A 79 17.66 21.04 -13.90
C THR A 79 18.08 22.21 -14.78
N SER A 80 18.12 23.43 -14.23
CA SER A 80 18.54 24.62 -14.99
C SER A 80 19.94 24.47 -15.59
N VAL A 81 20.80 23.64 -14.98
CA VAL A 81 22.15 23.33 -15.48
C VAL A 81 22.09 22.49 -16.75
N ASP A 82 21.15 21.54 -16.85
CA ASP A 82 20.96 20.71 -18.04
C ASP A 82 20.41 21.55 -19.20
N ILE A 83 19.50 22.48 -18.90
CA ILE A 83 18.98 23.44 -19.89
C ILE A 83 20.10 24.36 -20.39
N GLN A 84 20.98 24.83 -19.50
CA GLN A 84 22.11 25.69 -19.88
C GLN A 84 23.11 24.97 -20.79
N LYS A 85 23.40 23.69 -20.50
CA LYS A 85 24.26 22.85 -21.35
C LYS A 85 23.66 22.65 -22.74
N LEU A 86 22.35 22.42 -22.83
CA LEU A 86 21.64 22.27 -24.11
C LEU A 86 21.67 23.54 -24.96
N ILE A 87 21.47 24.71 -24.34
CA ILE A 87 21.53 26.01 -25.03
C ILE A 87 22.95 26.25 -25.57
N ASN A 88 23.98 25.94 -24.78
CA ASN A 88 25.37 26.12 -25.19
C ASN A 88 25.76 25.16 -26.32
N SER A 89 25.33 23.90 -26.28
CA SER A 89 25.58 22.95 -27.39
C SER A 89 24.88 23.36 -28.68
N TYR A 90 23.67 23.91 -28.60
CA TYR A 90 22.97 24.40 -29.79
C TYR A 90 23.66 25.62 -30.42
N LYS A 91 24.13 26.57 -29.59
CA LYS A 91 24.87 27.74 -30.08
C LYS A 91 26.23 27.37 -30.67
N ALA A 92 26.91 26.37 -30.11
CA ALA A 92 28.19 25.90 -30.62
C ALA A 92 28.08 25.20 -31.98
N GLY A 93 26.94 24.57 -32.28
CA GLY A 93 26.68 23.95 -33.59
C GLY A 93 26.14 24.90 -34.67
N GLN A 94 25.93 26.18 -34.37
CA GLN A 94 25.50 27.20 -35.34
C GLN A 94 26.66 28.07 -35.87
N GLN A 95 27.90 27.83 -35.45
CA GLN A 95 29.11 28.41 -36.05
C GLN A 95 29.73 27.43 -37.03
#